data_AF-A0A958T5A1-F1
#
_entry.id   AF-A0A958T5A1-F1
#
_cell.length_a   1.000
_cell.length_b   1.000
_cell.length_c   1.000
_cell.angle_alpha   90.00
_cell.angle_beta   90.00
_cell.angle_gamma   90.00
#
_symmetry.space_group_name_H-M   'P 1'
#
loop_
_entity.id
_entity.type
_entity.pdbx_description
1 polymer ?
#
loop_
_entity_poly.entity_id
_entity_poly.type
_entity_poly.pdbx_seq_one_letter_code
_entity_poly.pdbx_strand_id
1 'polypeptide(L)' 'MNSSIALHISRFVLLVLLQVLILNHINFLGYINPYAYILFILLFPISNNRQLFILLSFVLGF' A
#
# COMPACT_ATOMS: atom_id res chain seq x y z
N MET A 1 -12.59 -18.34 9.04
CA MET A 1 -11.63 -17.22 9.22
C MET A 1 -12.03 -16.10 8.29
N ASN A 2 -12.20 -14.87 8.78
CA ASN A 2 -12.72 -13.70 8.04
C ASN A 2 -12.07 -13.55 6.65
N SER A 3 -12.72 -14.05 5.60
CA SER A 3 -12.24 -13.98 4.22
C SER A 3 -11.97 -12.53 3.77
N SER A 4 -12.71 -11.58 4.33
CA SER A 4 -12.51 -10.15 4.16
C SER A 4 -11.12 -9.67 4.62
N ILE A 5 -10.65 -10.12 5.78
CA ILE A 5 -9.34 -9.73 6.31
C ILE A 5 -8.21 -10.28 5.43
N ALA A 6 -8.32 -11.55 5.02
CA ALA A 6 -7.34 -12.17 4.12
C ALA A 6 -7.26 -11.43 2.77
N LEU A 7 -8.41 -10.98 2.23
CA LEU A 7 -8.48 -10.20 1.01
C LEU A 7 -7.81 -8.81 1.15
N HIS A 8 -8.00 -8.13 2.28
CA HIS A 8 -7.35 -6.84 2.53
C HIS A 8 -5.83 -6.99 2.65
N ILE A 9 -5.35 -8.03 3.35
CA ILE A 9 -3.92 -8.32 3.48
C ILE A 9 -3.31 -8.66 2.12
N SER A 10 -3.95 -9.51 1.32
CA SER A 10 -3.43 -9.89 0.00
C SER A 10 -3.38 -8.70 -0.96
N ARG A 11 -4.42 -7.85 -0.97
CA ARG A 11 -4.41 -6.58 -1.73
C ARG A 11 -3.26 -5.68 -1.32
N PHE A 12 -3.00 -5.55 -0.03
CA PHE A 12 -1.91 -4.74 0.48
C PHE A 12 -0.55 -5.25 -0.01
N VAL A 13 -0.28 -6.55 0.18
CA VAL A 13 0.99 -7.17 -0.25
C VAL A 13 1.18 -7.04 -1.76
N LEU A 14 0.13 -7.26 -2.56
CA LEU A 14 0.18 -7.10 -4.01
C LEU A 14 0.50 -5.66 -4.43
N LEU A 15 -0.10 -4.65 -3.80
CA LEU A 15 0.19 -3.25 -4.09
C LEU A 15 1.63 -2.87 -3.76
N VAL A 16 2.17 -3.35 -2.63
CA VAL A 16 3.56 -3.08 -2.24
C VAL A 16 4.53 -3.78 -3.19
N LEU A 17 4.28 -5.05 -3.55
CA LEU A 17 5.12 -5.75 -4.51
C LEU A 17 5.10 -5.09 -5.88
N LEU A 18 3.91 -4.68 -6.35
CA LEU A 18 3.78 -3.95 -7.60
C LEU A 18 4.53 -2.60 -7.57
N GLN A 19 4.50 -1.90 -6.43
CA GLN A 19 5.30 -0.69 -6.25
C GLN A 19 6.79 -0.98 -6.41
N VAL A 20 7.32 -1.92 -5.62
CA VAL A 20 8.77 -2.14 -5.51
C VAL A 20 9.34 -2.77 -6.77
N LEU A 21 8.66 -3.76 -7.35
CA LEU A 21 9.17 -4.54 -8.48
C LEU A 21 8.94 -3.88 -9.83
N ILE A 22 7.91 -3.04 -9.95
CA ILE A 22 7.52 -2.46 -11.24
C ILE A 22 7.60 -0.94 -11.18
N LEU A 23 6.82 -0.29 -10.33
CA LEU A 23 6.65 1.18 -10.39
C LEU A 23 7.92 1.95 -10.00
N ASN A 24 8.73 1.43 -9.08
CA ASN A 24 10.02 2.03 -8.72
C ASN A 24 11.05 2.00 -9.87
N HIS A 25 10.82 1.19 -10.91
CA HIS A 25 11.65 1.14 -12.10
C HIS A 25 11.02 1.87 -13.30
N ILE A 26 9.83 2.45 -13.13
CA ILE A 26 9.14 3.23 -14.16
C ILE A 26 9.37 4.71 -13.89
N ASN A 27 10.23 5.32 -14.69
CA ASN A 27 10.33 6.78 -14.80
C ASN A 27 9.18 7.31 -15.68
N PHE A 28 8.00 7.40 -15.08
CA PHE A 28 6.82 7.96 -15.74
C PHE A 28 7.10 9.42 -16.13
N LEU A 29 6.82 9.78 -17.39
CA LEU A 29 7.14 11.10 -17.96
C LEU A 29 8.62 11.53 -17.84
N GLY A 30 9.54 10.59 -17.56
CA GLY A 30 10.98 10.83 -17.45
C GLY A 30 11.46 11.35 -16.08
N TYR A 31 10.57 11.62 -15.13
CA TYR A 31 10.94 12.17 -13.81
C TYR A 31 9.96 11.84 -12.67
N ILE A 32 8.86 11.14 -12.96
CA ILE A 32 7.83 10.82 -11.98
C ILE A 32 7.92 9.34 -11.63
N ASN A 33 8.10 9.03 -10.34
CA ASN A 33 7.87 7.69 -9.83
C ASN A 33 6.42 7.58 -9.35
N PRO A 34 5.58 6.76 -9.99
CA PRO A 34 4.20 6.59 -9.56
C PRO A 34 4.13 5.83 -8.23
N TYR A 35 3.50 6.44 -7.23
CA TYR A 35 3.33 5.87 -5.89
C TYR A 35 1.94 5.23 -5.71
N ALA A 36 1.73 4.03 -6.25
CA ALA A 36 0.44 3.36 -6.19
C ALA A 36 0.10 2.82 -4.80
N TYR A 37 1.10 2.56 -3.93
CA TYR A 37 0.84 2.07 -2.58
C TYR A 37 0.08 3.08 -1.70
N ILE A 38 0.06 4.37 -2.04
CA ILE A 38 -0.76 5.38 -1.36
C ILE A 38 -2.25 5.04 -1.39
N LEU A 39 -2.70 4.29 -2.41
CA LEU A 39 -4.07 3.80 -2.48
C LEU A 39 -4.42 2.93 -1.27
N PHE A 40 -3.46 2.17 -0.72
CA PHE A 40 -3.69 1.41 0.50
C PHE A 40 -4.06 2.32 1.68
N ILE A 41 -3.33 3.43 1.86
CA ILE A 41 -3.58 4.40 2.92
C ILE A 41 -5.00 4.99 2.77
N LEU A 42 -5.39 5.33 1.54
CA LEU A 42 -6.71 5.91 1.24
C LEU A 42 -7.87 4.92 1.44
N LEU A 43 -7.66 3.64 1.12
CA LEU A 43 -8.67 2.59 1.21
C LEU A 43 -8.69 1.88 2.59
N PHE A 44 -7.75 2.21 3.48
CA PHE A 44 -7.67 1.55 4.79
C PHE A 44 -8.84 2.00 5.69
N PRO A 45 -9.58 1.05 6.31
CA PRO A 45 -10.66 1.40 7.24
C PRO A 45 -10.09 1.91 8.58
N ILE A 46 -9.92 3.23 8.70
CA ILE A 46 -9.31 3.91 9.87
C ILE A 46 -10.12 3.67 11.16
N SER A 47 -11.42 3.42 11.05
CA SER A 47 -12.32 3.23 12.20
C SER A 47 -12.00 2.02 13.07
N ASN A 48 -11.33 1.00 12.53
CA ASN A 48 -11.22 -0.29 13.21
C ASN A 48 -9.91 -0.44 14.00
N ASN A 49 -8.79 0.11 13.53
CA ASN A 49 -7.49 -0.13 14.16
C ASN A 49 -6.44 0.95 13.81
N ARG A 50 -6.59 2.12 14.44
CA ARG A 50 -5.74 3.30 14.20
C ARG A 50 -4.25 3.05 14.46
N GLN A 51 -3.91 2.24 15.46
CA GLN A 51 -2.51 1.93 15.78
C GLN A 51 -1.82 1.17 14.64
N LEU A 52 -2.49 0.15 14.09
CA LEU A 52 -1.99 -0.58 12.92
C LEU A 52 -1.84 0.35 11.72
N PHE A 53 -2.83 1.20 11.45
CA PHE A 53 -2.75 2.18 10.36
C PHE A 53 -1.51 3.08 10.46
N ILE A 54 -1.23 3.62 11.64
CA ILE A 54 -0.05 4.49 11.86
C ILE A 54 1.24 3.70 11.64
N LEU A 55 1.35 2.48 12.20
CA LEU A 55 2.56 1.67 12.08
C LEU A 55 2.82 1.28 10.62
N LEU A 56 1.79 0.83 9.90
CA LEU A 56 1.91 0.52 8.48
C LEU A 56 2.25 1.77 7.64
N SER A 57 1.61 2.91 7.91
CA SER A 57 1.91 4.16 7.19
C SER A 57 3.34 4.64 7.41
N PHE A 58 3.86 4.49 8.63
CA PHE A 58 5.25 4.80 8.96
C PHE A 58 6.23 3.90 8.19
N VAL A 59 5.99 2.59 8.17
CA VAL A 59 6.85 1.63 7.48
C VAL A 59 6.78 1.77 5.96
N LEU A 60 5.71 2.32 5.39
CA LEU A 60 5.56 2.52 3.94
C LEU A 60 6.16 3.82 3.40
N GLY A 61 6.54 4.76 4.26
CA GLY A 61 7.04 6.08 3.87
C GLY A 61 8.55 6.15 3.59
N PHE A 62 9.19 5.05 3.17
CA PHE A 62 10.63 4.99 2.87
C PHE A 62 10.99 5.42 1.45
#